data_AF-A0A3P9HK71-F1
#
_entry.id   AF-A0A3P9HK71-F1
#
_cell.length_a   1.000
_cell.length_b   1.000
_cell.length_c   1.000
_cell.angle_alpha   90.00
_cell.angle_beta   90.00
_cell.angle_gamma   90.00
#
_symmetry.space_group_name_H-M   'P 1'
#
loop_
_entity.id
_entity.type
_entity.pdbx_description
1 polymer ?
#
loop_
_entity_poly.entity_id
_entity_poly.type
_entity_poly.pdbx_seq_one_letter_code
_entity_poly.pdbx_strand_id
1 'polypeptide(L)' 'IILINGLFWWVSAIFDESARKDDEVFRLAVADLNLNNEILETEKITISVEFVDGNNPFQAVQEGRMILPVV' A
#
# COMPACT_ATOMS: atom_id res chain seq x y z
N ILE A 1 4.43 9.21 10.25
CA ILE A 1 5.81 9.31 10.78
C ILE A 1 5.80 8.80 12.20
N ILE A 2 6.24 7.56 12.40
CA ILE A 2 6.73 7.02 13.67
C ILE A 2 8.05 6.32 13.29
N LEU A 3 9.15 6.69 13.95
CA LEU A 3 10.47 6.13 13.70
C LEU A 3 10.73 5.02 14.71
N ILE A 4 10.75 3.77 14.24
CA ILE A 4 11.41 2.67 14.96
C ILE A 4 12.28 1.95 13.92
N ASN A 5 13.61 1.92 14.15
CA ASN A 5 14.57 1.10 13.41
C ASN A 5 14.68 1.31 11.88
N GLY A 6 14.46 2.52 11.37
CA GLY A 6 14.88 2.90 10.01
C GLY A 6 14.23 2.16 8.84
N LEU A 7 13.22 1.33 9.10
CA LEU A 7 12.45 0.64 8.07
C LEU A 7 11.00 1.16 8.09
N PHE A 8 10.69 1.94 7.07
CA PHE A 8 9.43 2.60 6.81
C PHE A 8 8.39 1.54 6.38
N TRP A 9 7.59 0.99 7.30
CA TRP A 9 6.51 0.07 6.94
C TRP A 9 5.32 0.83 6.36
N TRP A 10 5.45 1.33 5.12
CA TRP A 10 4.32 1.84 4.36
C TRP A 10 3.99 0.77 3.35
N VAL A 11 2.84 0.13 3.53
CA VAL A 11 2.39 -0.87 2.58
C VAL A 11 1.69 -0.13 1.46
N SER A 12 2.13 -0.41 0.25
CA SER A 12 1.75 0.33 -0.93
C SER A 12 1.38 -0.63 -2.04
N ALA A 13 0.32 -0.31 -2.78
CA ALA A 13 -0.15 -1.13 -3.88
C ALA A 13 -0.29 -0.32 -5.16
N ILE A 14 0.07 -0.94 -6.28
CA ILE A 14 -0.23 -0.45 -7.63
C ILE A 14 -1.09 -1.50 -8.29
N PHE A 15 -2.25 -1.08 -8.77
CA PHE A 15 -3.17 -1.93 -9.49
C PHE A 15 -3.34 -1.44 -10.92
N ASP A 16 -3.60 -2.36 -11.84
CA ASP A 16 -4.12 -2.00 -13.15
C ASP A 16 -5.50 -1.34 -13.00
N GLU A 17 -5.86 -0.39 -13.87
CA GLU A 17 -7.16 0.29 -13.85
C GLU A 17 -8.38 -0.66 -13.82
N SER A 18 -8.24 -1.85 -14.40
CA SER A 18 -9.28 -2.90 -14.41
C SER A 18 -9.35 -3.72 -13.11
N ALA A 19 -8.33 -3.67 -12.25
CA ALA A 19 -8.18 -4.48 -11.05
C ALA A 19 -8.91 -3.90 -9.81
N ARG A 20 -10.14 -3.39 -9.99
CA ARG A 20 -10.95 -2.80 -8.91
C ARG A 20 -11.25 -3.78 -7.76
N LYS A 21 -11.47 -5.05 -8.11
CA LYS A 21 -11.73 -6.09 -7.11
C LYS A 21 -10.52 -6.37 -6.23
N ASP A 22 -9.32 -6.18 -6.76
CA ASP A 22 -8.09 -6.39 -6.00
C ASP A 22 -7.91 -5.27 -4.96
N ASP A 23 -8.23 -4.02 -5.28
CA ASP A 23 -8.27 -2.90 -4.31
C ASP A 23 -9.30 -3.14 -3.20
N GLU A 24 -10.51 -3.59 -3.54
CA GLU A 24 -11.54 -3.90 -2.55
C GLU A 24 -11.08 -4.97 -1.56
N VAL A 25 -10.58 -6.11 -2.07
CA VAL A 25 -10.09 -7.21 -1.22
C VAL A 25 -8.86 -6.79 -0.42
N PHE A 26 -7.95 -6.03 -1.03
CA PHE A 26 -6.76 -5.51 -0.36
C PHE A 26 -7.13 -4.59 0.82
N ARG A 27 -8.06 -3.65 0.62
CA ARG A 27 -8.53 -2.75 1.68
C ARG A 27 -9.26 -3.50 2.80
N LEU A 28 -10.06 -4.51 2.45
CA LEU A 28 -10.72 -5.37 3.45
C LEU A 28 -9.70 -6.12 4.30
N ALA A 29 -8.67 -6.72 3.67
CA ALA A 29 -7.62 -7.41 4.42
C ALA A 29 -6.86 -6.46 5.37
N VAL A 30 -6.56 -5.23 4.92
CA VAL A 30 -5.95 -4.21 5.78
C VAL A 30 -6.87 -3.81 6.93
N ALA A 31 -8.18 -3.69 6.69
CA ALA A 31 -9.16 -3.39 7.73
C ALA A 31 -9.24 -4.53 8.76
N ASP A 32 -9.30 -5.78 8.32
CA ASP A 32 -9.34 -6.96 9.19
C ASP A 32 -8.10 -7.04 10.08
N LEU A 33 -6.91 -6.81 9.52
CA LEU A 33 -5.66 -6.77 10.28
C LEU A 33 -5.66 -5.61 11.30
N ASN A 34 -6.15 -4.43 10.91
CA ASN A 34 -6.23 -3.29 11.79
C ASN A 34 -7.27 -3.46 12.93
N LEU A 35 -8.25 -4.35 12.79
CA LEU A 35 -9.22 -4.67 13.84
C LEU A 35 -8.74 -5.79 14.76
N ASN A 36 -7.72 -6.55 14.36
CA ASN A 36 -7.19 -7.65 15.14
C ASN A 36 -6.20 -7.13 16.21
N ASN A 37 -6.60 -7.17 17.48
CA ASN A 37 -5.78 -6.69 18.59
C ASN A 37 -4.62 -7.64 18.98
N GLU A 38 -4.48 -8.80 18.33
CA GLU A 38 -3.33 -9.71 18.50
C GLU A 38 -2.20 -9.42 17.51
N ILE A 39 -2.45 -8.59 16.49
CA ILE A 39 -1.51 -8.26 15.42
C ILE A 39 -1.38 -6.73 15.37
N LEU A 40 -0.15 -6.22 15.46
CA LEU A 40 0.11 -4.76 15.49
C LEU A 40 -0.71 -4.06 16.59
N GLU A 41 -0.67 -4.59 17.82
CA GLU A 41 -1.56 -4.22 18.92
C GLU A 41 -1.66 -2.70 19.18
N THR A 42 -0.58 -1.96 18.95
CA THR A 42 -0.50 -0.51 19.14
C THR A 42 -0.28 0.29 17.85
N GLU A 43 -0.19 -0.38 16.70
CA GLU A 43 0.09 0.24 15.41
C GLU A 43 -1.10 0.06 14.46
N LYS A 44 -1.21 0.95 13.47
CA LYS A 44 -2.19 0.84 12.40
C LYS A 44 -1.47 0.80 11.07
N ILE A 45 -1.88 -0.14 10.22
CA ILE A 45 -1.45 -0.22 8.83
C ILE A 45 -2.10 0.94 8.09
N THR A 46 -1.27 1.83 7.57
CA THR A 46 -1.67 2.87 6.61
C THR A 46 -1.23 2.46 5.21
N ILE A 47 -2.10 2.65 4.23
CA ILE A 47 -1.83 2.27 2.83
C ILE A 47 -1.97 3.43 1.86
N SER A 48 -1.20 3.36 0.78
CA SER A 48 -1.42 4.12 -0.45
C SER A 48 -1.71 3.16 -1.60
N VAL A 49 -2.68 3.49 -2.44
CA VAL A 49 -3.05 2.69 -3.61
C VAL A 49 -3.10 3.61 -4.82
N GLU A 50 -2.41 3.23 -5.89
CA GLU A 50 -2.45 3.93 -7.18
C GLU A 50 -2.93 3.01 -8.28
N PHE A 51 -3.73 3.54 -9.20
CA PHE A 51 -4.18 2.82 -10.39
C PHE A 51 -3.40 3.32 -11.60
N VAL A 52 -2.88 2.39 -12.40
CA VAL A 52 -2.11 2.70 -13.60
C VAL A 52 -2.65 1.95 -14.81
N ASP A 53 -2.42 2.48 -16.01
CA ASP A 53 -2.59 1.68 -17.23
C ASP A 53 -1.54 0.57 -17.23
N GLY A 54 -1.96 -0.69 -17.12
CA GLY A 54 -1.05 -1.83 -17.12
C GLY A 54 -0.27 -2.02 -18.42
N ASN A 55 -0.66 -1.34 -19.50
CA ASN A 55 0.11 -1.29 -20.74
C ASN A 55 1.14 -0.16 -20.77
N ASN A 56 1.18 0.70 -19.74
CA ASN A 56 2.15 1.78 -19.60
C ASN A 56 3.17 1.47 -18.48
N PRO A 57 4.25 0.72 -18.79
CA PRO A 57 5.25 0.35 -17.80
C PRO A 57 6.01 1.55 -17.23
N PHE A 58 6.10 2.68 -17.96
CA PHE A 58 6.74 3.89 -17.46
C PHE A 58 5.93 4.52 -16.33
N GLN A 59 4.61 4.61 -16.48
CA GLN A 59 3.72 5.09 -15.41
C GLN A 59 3.81 4.19 -14.18
N ALA A 60 3.78 2.87 -14.36
CA ALA A 60 3.91 1.92 -13.25
C ALA A 60 5.22 2.13 -12.44
N VAL A 61 6.34 2.39 -13.13
CA VAL A 61 7.62 2.69 -12.48
C VAL A 61 7.62 4.08 -11.82
N GLN A 62 7.02 5.09 -12.46
CA GLN A 62 6.93 6.44 -11.91
C GLN A 62 6.14 6.45 -10.60
N GLU A 63 4.94 5.88 -10.61
CA GLU A 63 4.09 5.82 -9.43
C GLU A 63 4.73 4.92 -8.35
N GLY A 64 5.35 3.80 -8.74
CA GLY A 64 6.10 2.94 -7.81
C GLY A 64 7.25 3.66 -7.10
N ARG A 65 7.93 4.59 -7.79
CA ARG A 65 8.98 5.44 -7.20
C ARG A 65 8.44 6.55 -6.32
N MET A 66 7.27 7.12 -6.64
CA MET A 66 6.62 8.15 -5.82
C MET A 66 6.10 7.57 -4.50
N ILE A 67 5.70 6.30 -4.53
CA ILE A 67 5.09 5.61 -3.39
C ILE A 67 6.15 5.07 -2.40
N LEU A 68 7.40 4.86 -2.84
CA LEU A 68 8.53 4.65 -1.94
C LEU A 68 9.13 6.01 -1.54
N PRO A 69 9.47 6.26 -0.26
CA PRO A 69 10.21 7.47 0.07
C PRO A 69 11.55 7.42 -0.66
N VAL A 70 11.72 8.33 -1.62
CA VAL A 70 13.01 8.55 -2.28
C VAL A 70 13.95 9.11 -1.21
N VAL A 71 14.87 8.26 -0.74
CA VAL A 71 16.00 8.65 0.11
C VAL A 71 17.04 9.45 -0.67
#